data_AF-A0A942ZFZ6-F1
#
_entry.id   AF-A0A942ZFZ6-F1
#
_cell.length_a   1.000
_cell.length_b   1.000
_cell.length_c   1.000
_cell.angle_alpha   90.00
_cell.angle_beta   90.00
_cell.angle_gamma   90.00
#
_symmetry.space_group_name_H-M   'P 1'
#
loop_
_entity.id
_entity.type
_entity.pdbx_description
1 polymer ?
#
loop_
_entity_poly.entity_id
_entity_poly.type
_entity_poly.pdbx_seq_one_letter_code
_entity_poly.pdbx_strand_id
1 'polypeptide(L)'
;MKQYASQIHRLDALVQKWACQQRSYVSGLPAQCGHHYVRRSEMLLRWDLKNIIPLTLDEHRLVHSGYMMIDIHNPFREQYLQNQKNKGLKAYLLENGLTVCEFIKNCESKIKSTLI
;
A
#
# COMPACT_ATOMS: atom_id res chain seq x y z
N MET A 1 3.54 -14.85 10.33
CA MET A 1 2.45 -13.85 10.17
C MET A 1 1.13 -14.24 10.83
N LYS A 2 0.76 -15.53 10.98
CA LYS A 2 -0.55 -15.94 11.55
C LYS A 2 -0.87 -15.28 12.90
N GLN A 3 0.11 -15.15 13.80
CA GLN A 3 -0.06 -14.48 15.10
C GLN A 3 -0.43 -13.00 15.02
N TYR A 4 -0.28 -12.36 13.86
CA TYR A 4 -0.60 -10.95 13.61
C TYR A 4 -1.82 -10.77 12.71
N ALA A 5 -2.62 -11.81 12.48
CA ALA A 5 -3.72 -11.76 11.51
C ALA A 5 -4.70 -10.61 11.77
N SER A 6 -5.09 -10.40 13.03
CA SER A 6 -5.99 -9.30 13.42
C SER A 6 -5.40 -7.93 13.08
N GLN A 7 -4.12 -7.70 13.42
CA GLN A 7 -3.42 -6.45 13.13
C GLN A 7 -3.27 -6.23 11.62
N ILE A 8 -2.98 -7.28 10.86
CA ILE A 8 -2.91 -7.24 9.39
C ILE A 8 -4.24 -6.80 8.80
N HIS A 9 -5.36 -7.41 9.22
CA HIS A 9 -6.69 -7.04 8.74
C HIS A 9 -7.04 -5.59 9.07
N ARG A 10 -6.69 -5.14 10.28
CA ARG A 10 -6.87 -3.75 10.70
C ARG A 10 -6.07 -2.78 9.83
N LEU A 11 -4.80 -3.09 9.54
CA LEU A 11 -3.97 -2.26 8.67
C LEU A 11 -4.50 -2.22 7.24
N ASP A 12 -4.94 -3.35 6.70
CA ASP A 12 -5.57 -3.39 5.37
C ASP A 12 -6.82 -2.48 5.33
N ALA A 13 -7.66 -2.52 6.36
CA ALA A 13 -8.84 -1.65 6.46
C ALA A 13 -8.47 -0.16 6.57
N LEU A 14 -7.42 0.18 7.32
CA LEU A 14 -6.94 1.56 7.42
C LEU A 14 -6.41 2.09 6.08
N VAL A 15 -5.67 1.27 5.35
CA VAL A 15 -5.20 1.61 4.00
C VAL A 15 -6.37 1.86 3.04
N GLN A 16 -7.38 0.98 3.06
CA GLN A 16 -8.57 1.16 2.22
C GLN A 16 -9.32 2.43 2.61
N LYS A 17 -9.50 2.69 3.92
CA LYS A 17 -10.11 3.94 4.40
C LYS A 17 -9.35 5.17 3.90
N TRP A 18 -8.02 5.17 3.99
CA TRP A 18 -7.19 6.26 3.46
C TRP A 18 -7.40 6.44 1.95
N ALA A 19 -7.40 5.34 1.19
CA ALA A 19 -7.57 5.39 -0.26
C ALA A 19 -8.92 5.99 -0.66
N CYS A 20 -10.01 5.66 0.05
CA CYS A 20 -11.34 6.22 -0.20
C CYS A 20 -11.48 7.72 0.11
N GLN A 21 -10.51 8.32 0.80
CA GLN A 21 -10.47 9.77 1.02
C GLN A 21 -9.71 10.52 -0.09
N GLN A 22 -9.07 9.79 -1.00
CA GLN A 22 -8.33 10.37 -2.11
C GLN A 22 -9.20 10.49 -3.38
N ARG A 23 -8.67 11.16 -4.38
CA ARG A 23 -9.18 11.08 -5.76
C ARG A 23 -8.50 9.92 -6.48
N SER A 24 -9.23 9.28 -7.38
CA SER A 24 -8.70 8.25 -8.26
C SER A 24 -7.48 8.76 -8.99
N TYR A 25 -6.44 7.93 -9.04
CA TYR A 25 -5.23 8.23 -9.78
C TYR A 25 -5.46 8.30 -11.30
N VAL A 26 -6.51 7.63 -11.80
CA VAL A 26 -6.80 7.51 -13.23
C VAL A 26 -7.76 8.59 -13.68
N SER A 27 -8.99 8.59 -13.17
CA SER A 27 -10.03 9.56 -13.60
C SER A 27 -10.05 10.85 -12.79
N GLY A 28 -9.42 10.87 -11.63
CA GLY A 28 -9.61 11.96 -10.67
C GLY A 28 -11.00 11.97 -10.02
N LEU A 29 -11.86 10.96 -10.19
CA LEU A 29 -13.14 10.87 -9.46
C LEU A 29 -12.90 10.49 -7.98
N PRO A 30 -13.89 10.62 -7.07
CA PRO A 30 -13.74 10.12 -5.71
C PRO A 30 -13.37 8.62 -5.70
N ALA A 31 -12.27 8.27 -5.05
CA ALA A 31 -11.83 6.87 -4.99
C ALA A 31 -12.72 6.06 -4.03
N GLN A 32 -12.83 4.77 -4.30
CA GLN A 32 -13.66 3.82 -3.54
C GLN A 32 -12.85 2.65 -2.98
N CYS A 33 -11.62 2.48 -3.46
CA CYS A 33 -10.69 1.47 -2.96
C CYS A 33 -9.25 1.87 -3.28
N GLY A 34 -8.30 1.18 -2.64
CA GLY A 34 -6.88 1.22 -2.96
C GLY A 34 -6.44 -0.07 -3.65
N HIS A 35 -5.81 0.07 -4.81
CA HIS A 35 -5.11 -1.00 -5.52
C HIS A 35 -3.61 -1.01 -5.15
N HIS A 36 -3.01 -2.20 -5.05
CA HIS A 36 -1.57 -2.34 -4.80
C HIS A 36 -0.80 -2.35 -6.11
N TYR A 37 0.06 -1.36 -6.35
CA TYR A 37 0.92 -1.34 -7.55
C TYR A 37 1.96 -2.48 -7.51
N VAL A 38 2.73 -2.55 -6.42
CA VAL A 38 3.50 -3.74 -6.06
C VAL A 38 2.60 -4.66 -5.24
N ARG A 39 2.52 -5.93 -5.66
CA ARG A 39 1.61 -6.97 -5.12
C ARG A 39 1.49 -6.93 -3.59
N ARG A 40 0.27 -7.14 -3.08
CA ARG A 40 -0.06 -7.23 -1.64
C ARG A 40 0.76 -8.26 -0.86
N SER A 41 1.34 -9.26 -1.53
CA SER A 41 2.25 -10.25 -0.92
C SER A 41 3.57 -9.65 -0.44
N GLU A 42 3.99 -8.51 -1.01
CA GLU A 42 5.20 -7.81 -0.61
C GLU A 42 4.99 -7.06 0.70
N MET A 43 5.23 -7.75 1.82
CA MET A 43 4.88 -7.28 3.16
C MET A 43 5.50 -5.93 3.56
N LEU A 44 6.69 -5.60 3.05
CA LEU A 44 7.33 -4.31 3.30
C LEU A 44 6.52 -3.15 2.69
N LEU A 45 5.86 -3.40 1.55
CA LEU A 45 5.13 -2.41 0.76
C LEU A 45 3.60 -2.53 0.90
N ARG A 46 3.10 -3.58 1.56
CA ARG A 46 1.66 -3.87 1.65
C ARG A 46 0.83 -2.71 2.23
N TRP A 47 1.39 -1.96 3.17
CA TRP A 47 0.71 -0.85 3.84
C TRP A 47 1.39 0.50 3.62
N ASP A 48 2.37 0.54 2.72
CA ASP A 48 2.97 1.81 2.31
C ASP A 48 2.00 2.54 1.39
N LEU A 49 1.56 3.72 1.78
CA LEU A 49 0.62 4.53 1.00
C LEU A 49 1.19 4.92 -0.38
N LYS A 50 2.53 4.99 -0.54
CA LYS A 50 3.16 5.16 -1.85
C LYS A 50 2.96 3.96 -2.76
N ASN A 51 2.63 2.79 -2.24
CA ASN A 51 2.32 1.59 -3.03
C ASN A 51 0.82 1.49 -3.38
N ILE A 52 -0.01 2.37 -2.84
CA ILE A 52 -1.46 2.32 -3.01
C ILE A 52 -1.87 3.29 -4.11
N ILE A 53 -2.66 2.79 -5.05
CA ILE A 53 -3.27 3.56 -6.13
C ILE A 53 -4.75 3.68 -5.80
N PRO A 54 -5.24 4.86 -5.38
CA PRO A 54 -6.66 5.07 -5.19
C PRO A 54 -7.39 4.95 -6.54
N LEU A 55 -8.48 4.20 -6.57
CA LEU A 55 -9.27 3.94 -7.77
C LEU A 55 -10.76 3.94 -7.43
N THR A 56 -11.60 4.17 -8.45
CA THR A 56 -13.00 3.75 -8.42
C THR A 56 -13.09 2.22 -8.51
N LEU A 57 -14.26 1.65 -8.18
CA LEU A 57 -14.46 0.20 -8.29
C LEU A 57 -14.36 -0.29 -9.74
N ASP A 58 -14.82 0.50 -10.70
CA ASP A 58 -14.79 0.12 -12.12
C ASP A 58 -13.37 0.14 -12.67
N GLU A 59 -12.58 1.16 -12.36
CA GLU A 59 -11.15 1.19 -12.69
C GLU A 59 -10.41 0.01 -12.06
N HIS A 60 -10.67 -0.27 -10.78
CA HIS A 60 -10.08 -1.42 -10.09
C HIS A 60 -10.41 -2.74 -10.78
N ARG A 61 -11.65 -2.93 -11.25
CA ARG A 61 -12.05 -4.12 -12.03
C ARG A 61 -11.32 -4.18 -13.37
N LEU A 62 -11.19 -3.07 -14.09
CA LEU A 62 -10.48 -3.02 -15.38
C LEU A 62 -9.00 -3.38 -15.22
N VAL A 63 -8.37 -2.93 -14.14
CA VAL A 63 -6.98 -3.28 -13.82
C VAL A 63 -6.86 -4.78 -13.53
N HIS A 64 -7.72 -5.33 -12.68
CA HIS A 64 -7.68 -6.76 -12.35
C HIS A 64 -8.03 -7.68 -13.52
N SER A 65 -8.75 -7.18 -14.52
CA SER A 65 -9.08 -7.92 -15.75
C SER A 65 -8.07 -7.72 -16.88
N GLY A 66 -7.05 -6.87 -16.69
CA GLY A 66 -6.01 -6.59 -17.68
C GLY A 66 -6.44 -5.65 -18.82
N TYR A 67 -7.63 -5.04 -18.74
CA TYR A 67 -8.09 -4.03 -19.70
C TYR A 67 -7.53 -2.64 -19.43
N MET A 68 -6.88 -2.43 -18.27
CA MET A 68 -6.22 -1.18 -17.91
C MET A 68 -4.89 -1.47 -17.23
N MET A 69 -3.84 -0.79 -17.67
CA MET A 69 -2.54 -0.79 -17.00
C MET A 69 -2.41 0.51 -16.20
N ILE A 70 -1.78 0.44 -15.03
CA ILE A 70 -1.45 1.62 -14.23
C ILE A 70 0.05 1.83 -14.29
N ASP A 71 0.47 2.98 -14.78
CA ASP A 71 1.85 3.44 -14.73
C ASP A 71 1.99 4.56 -13.70
N ILE A 72 3.03 4.49 -12.86
CA ILE A 72 3.31 5.56 -11.89
C ILE A 72 4.06 6.68 -12.61
N HIS A 73 3.40 7.82 -12.85
CA HIS A 73 4.00 8.94 -13.56
C HIS A 73 5.17 9.60 -12.83
N ASN A 74 5.27 9.44 -11.50
CA ASN A 74 6.37 10.00 -10.72
C ASN A 74 7.55 9.01 -10.67
N PRO A 75 8.66 9.26 -11.38
CA PRO A 75 9.78 8.32 -11.47
C PRO A 75 10.45 8.06 -10.11
N PHE A 76 10.46 9.05 -9.20
CA PHE A 76 11.00 8.88 -7.85
C PHE A 76 10.14 7.94 -7.00
N ARG A 77 8.82 7.99 -7.18
CA ARG A 77 7.89 7.08 -6.50
C ARG A 77 8.09 5.65 -7.00
N GLU A 78 8.18 5.46 -8.31
CA GLU A 78 8.40 4.15 -8.90
C GLU A 78 9.75 3.56 -8.46
N GLN A 79 10.83 4.33 -8.57
CA GLN A 79 12.17 3.90 -8.14
C GLN A 79 12.18 3.51 -6.65
N TYR A 80 11.53 4.30 -5.79
CA TYR A 80 11.38 3.97 -4.39
C TYR A 80 10.73 2.60 -4.19
N LEU A 81 9.60 2.33 -4.88
CA LEU A 81 8.88 1.05 -4.75
C LEU A 81 9.72 -0.13 -5.24
N GLN A 82 10.45 0.01 -6.35
CA GLN A 82 11.34 -1.05 -6.84
C GLN A 82 12.48 -1.33 -5.85
N ASN A 83 13.08 -0.28 -5.29
CA ASN A 83 14.13 -0.42 -4.29
C ASN A 83 13.64 -1.16 -3.04
N GLN A 84 12.46 -0.80 -2.52
CA GLN A 84 11.88 -1.50 -1.36
C GLN A 84 11.49 -2.94 -1.69
N LYS A 85 10.90 -3.19 -2.87
CA LYS A 85 10.56 -4.54 -3.33
C LYS A 85 11.80 -5.44 -3.37
N ASN A 86 12.90 -4.95 -3.93
CA ASN A 86 14.15 -5.71 -4.03
C ASN A 86 14.82 -5.95 -2.67
N LYS A 87 14.63 -5.02 -1.71
CA LYS A 87 15.14 -5.16 -0.34
C LYS A 87 14.39 -6.24 0.46
N GLY A 88 13.06 -6.23 0.36
CA GLY A 88 12.20 -7.15 1.11
C GLY A 88 12.16 -6.88 2.62
N LEU A 89 11.19 -7.51 3.30
CA LEU A 89 10.92 -7.23 4.71
C LEU A 89 12.07 -7.63 5.64
N LYS A 90 12.70 -8.80 5.42
CA LYS A 90 13.73 -9.33 6.32
C LYS A 90 14.95 -8.40 6.40
N ALA A 91 15.48 -7.97 5.25
CA ALA A 91 16.62 -7.06 5.22
C ALA A 91 16.28 -5.72 5.86
N TYR A 92 15.09 -5.18 5.57
CA TYR A 92 14.60 -3.95 6.20
C TYR A 92 14.57 -4.02 7.73
N LEU A 93 14.03 -5.11 8.29
CA LEU A 93 13.95 -5.28 9.74
C LEU A 93 15.34 -5.34 10.38
N LEU A 94 16.28 -6.06 9.78
CA LEU A 94 17.65 -6.19 10.28
C LEU A 94 18.40 -4.85 10.26
N GLU A 95 18.34 -4.13 9.14
CA GLU A 95 19.03 -2.84 9.00
C GLU A 95 18.50 -1.75 9.94
N ASN A 96 17.22 -1.83 10.33
CA ASN A 96 16.58 -0.85 11.20
C ASN A 96 16.49 -1.32 12.66
N GLY A 97 17.00 -2.51 12.99
CA GLY A 97 16.90 -3.08 14.35
C GLY A 97 15.46 -3.26 14.82
N LEU A 98 14.53 -3.62 13.92
CA LEU A 98 13.10 -3.72 14.21
C LEU A 98 12.62 -5.17 14.30
N THR A 99 11.70 -5.40 15.22
CA THR A 99 10.85 -6.59 15.22
C THR A 99 9.67 -6.43 14.25
N VAL A 100 9.01 -7.53 13.89
CA VAL A 100 7.77 -7.52 13.10
C VAL A 100 6.66 -6.74 13.83
N CYS A 101 6.59 -6.84 15.15
CA CYS A 101 5.60 -6.14 15.96
C CYS A 101 5.77 -4.62 15.88
N GLU A 102 7.00 -4.14 16.02
CA GLU A 102 7.32 -2.71 15.89
C GLU A 102 7.07 -2.21 14.47
N PHE A 103 7.43 -2.99 13.46
CA PHE A 103 7.12 -2.66 12.07
C PHE A 103 5.61 -2.45 11.84
N ILE A 104 4.78 -3.40 12.30
CA ILE A 104 3.31 -3.30 12.18
C ILE A 104 2.78 -2.07 12.90
N LYS A 105 3.25 -1.80 14.14
CA LYS A 105 2.87 -0.61 14.90
C LYS A 105 3.28 0.68 14.19
N ASN A 106 4.49 0.73 13.63
CA ASN A 106 4.99 1.88 12.88
C ASN A 106 4.15 2.14 11.63
N CYS A 107 3.77 1.10 10.89
CA CYS A 107 2.83 1.23 9.77
C CYS A 107 1.48 1.80 10.22
N GLU A 108 0.93 1.29 11.32
CA GLU A 108 -0.36 1.75 11.83
C GLU A 108 -0.33 3.23 12.21
N SER A 109 0.68 3.65 12.96
CA SER A 109 0.86 5.04 13.37
C SER A 109 1.00 5.97 12.17
N LYS A 110 1.79 5.59 11.16
CA LYS A 110 1.95 6.37 9.92
C LYS A 110 0.65 6.56 9.15
N ILE A 111 -0.17 5.52 9.03
CA ILE A 111 -1.44 5.64 8.32
C ILE A 111 -2.41 6.49 9.12
N LYS A 112 -2.52 6.27 10.43
CA LYS A 112 -3.39 7.07 11.30
C LYS A 112 -3.06 8.55 11.26
N SER A 113 -1.78 8.93 11.22
CA SER A 113 -1.40 10.35 11.13
C SER A 113 -1.81 11.01 9.82
N THR A 114 -2.10 10.24 8.76
CA THR A 114 -2.60 10.76 7.47
C THR A 114 -4.13 10.83 7.39
N LEU A 115 -4.84 10.29 8.38
CA LEU A 115 -6.30 10.28 8.45
C LEU A 115 -6.86 11.40 9.35
N ILE A 116 -5.99 12.25 9.89
CA ILE A 116 -6.33 13.38 10.77
C ILE A 116 -6.71 14.60 9.94
#